data_AF-A0A8B6DXH3-F1
#
_entry.id   AF-A0A8B6DXH3-F1
#
_cell.length_a   1.000
_cell.length_b   1.000
_cell.length_c   1.000
_cell.angle_alpha   90.00
_cell.angle_beta   90.00
_cell.angle_gamma   90.00
#
_symmetry.space_group_name_H-M   'P 1'
#
loop_
_entity.id
_entity.type
_entity.pdbx_description
1 polymer ?
#
loop_
_entity_poly.entity_id
_entity_poly.type
_entity_poly.pdbx_seq_one_letter_code
_entity_poly.pdbx_strand_id
1 'polypeptide(L)'
;MNVRVICLLFKPNSRHFKEAYKISTQFVCVKMNVYCFYHVLYVGIAAMELILCILPRTTHGSMEISQASQMRYYSFQTIKERLNSPSTPRDLTDKHTQTIKDMELESKKSSVALEFMEELKDKSELRRQRCDISKTGVTLKDFNLRFSKSNFQSVFRPSAKKAVSIANTLTSLFFNHKDLDIKHLNATQMPTVFALLKYNVENDYYIAAGGIAFNHGFFPYLAKASNGKTQNLTEIKTNFSEWNFYSVLENRNYSIHWNSNFHNLQTGSNVTQYQSERNGHWTGPYFDCRKLQRWVLTFSVPFFYLRNNKPTFRGVVMVEIDLNKTDINQCAQDDSLFSKSHKCYTETTQCEHIPGGGLRAGSYKCVCRPGYYFPLQNATTKYFSGITMENSFLDDYYNKSSMNSSDFQCLPCLPGCELCDDKTPCMAEYNILLRGIPLGIQSFCITVSLVIGVAVLRLRKTKVMVSGMWVLLEIILIGAVFLYATVIIQYFEPTTTICLALPWFRELGFAVVYGALILKVYRLLGEFQSRKAHRVHVRDKDLMKYLCCVIIVVLGYMSVWTTVTLDHIREGKTILDTGVTPEDNLKYLVCKSGWWEYVIES
;
A
#
# COMPACT_ATOMS: atom_id res chain seq x y z
N MET A 1 -58.13 -9.47 -10.06
CA MET A 1 -59.01 -10.66 -10.04
C MET A 1 -58.56 -11.58 -8.91
N ASN A 2 -59.51 -12.01 -8.10
CA ASN A 2 -59.37 -12.62 -6.78
C ASN A 2 -58.81 -14.06 -6.79
N VAL A 3 -57.88 -14.35 -5.87
CA VAL A 3 -58.02 -15.48 -4.93
C VAL A 3 -57.47 -15.02 -3.57
N ARG A 4 -58.36 -14.48 -2.76
CA ARG A 4 -58.14 -14.06 -1.37
C ARG A 4 -59.05 -14.91 -0.48
N VAL A 5 -58.82 -16.22 -0.44
CA VAL A 5 -59.49 -17.17 0.46
C VAL A 5 -58.46 -18.28 0.77
N ILE A 6 -58.43 -18.76 2.01
CA ILE A 6 -57.41 -19.65 2.63
C ILE A 6 -56.24 -18.90 3.31
N CYS A 7 -56.55 -17.92 4.17
CA CYS A 7 -55.58 -17.42 5.17
C CYS A 7 -56.22 -17.15 6.55
N LEU A 8 -57.38 -17.74 6.83
CA LEU A 8 -58.05 -17.66 8.13
C LEU A 8 -58.45 -19.06 8.54
N LEU A 9 -57.65 -19.67 9.41
CA LEU A 9 -57.96 -20.67 10.43
C LEU A 9 -56.66 -21.41 10.74
N PHE A 10 -55.87 -20.87 11.67
CA PHE A 10 -55.02 -21.57 12.65
C PHE A 10 -54.03 -20.56 13.23
N LYS A 11 -54.33 -20.07 14.42
CA LYS A 11 -53.39 -19.34 15.27
C LYS A 11 -52.94 -20.31 16.35
N PRO A 12 -51.67 -20.75 16.40
CA PRO A 12 -51.11 -21.30 17.62
C PRO A 12 -49.94 -20.47 18.14
N ASN A 13 -50.02 -20.25 19.44
CA ASN A 13 -49.14 -19.47 20.28
C ASN A 13 -48.06 -20.41 20.85
N SER A 14 -46.80 -20.32 20.42
CA SER A 14 -45.66 -21.00 21.06
C SER A 14 -44.32 -20.57 20.48
N ARG A 15 -43.36 -20.22 21.35
CA ARG A 15 -41.97 -19.82 21.02
C ARG A 15 -41.16 -20.92 20.31
N HIS A 16 -41.60 -22.17 20.29
CA HIS A 16 -40.91 -23.26 19.60
C HIS A 16 -41.13 -23.29 18.07
N PHE A 17 -42.08 -22.53 17.52
CA PHE A 17 -42.34 -22.53 16.07
C PHE A 17 -41.45 -21.58 15.26
N LYS A 18 -40.73 -20.65 15.91
CA LYS A 18 -39.82 -19.72 15.22
C LYS A 18 -38.49 -20.35 14.80
N GLU A 19 -38.05 -21.42 15.45
CA GLU A 19 -36.85 -22.15 15.00
C GLU A 19 -37.13 -23.10 13.82
N ALA A 20 -38.34 -23.67 13.74
CA ALA A 20 -38.74 -24.49 12.59
C ALA A 20 -38.85 -23.68 11.28
N TYR A 21 -39.18 -22.38 11.35
CA TYR A 21 -39.25 -21.51 10.17
C TYR A 21 -37.88 -21.06 9.65
N LYS A 22 -36.85 -21.07 10.51
CA LYS A 22 -35.45 -20.76 10.14
C LYS A 22 -34.74 -21.99 9.52
N ILE A 23 -35.20 -23.20 9.86
CA ILE A 23 -34.77 -24.46 9.20
C ILE A 23 -35.52 -24.67 7.86
N SER A 24 -36.75 -24.16 7.74
CA SER A 24 -37.57 -24.22 6.51
C SER A 24 -36.96 -23.48 5.31
N THR A 25 -36.13 -22.46 5.53
CA THR A 25 -35.49 -21.68 4.45
C THR A 25 -34.31 -22.42 3.79
N GLN A 26 -33.74 -23.44 4.44
CA GLN A 26 -32.75 -24.36 3.84
C GLN A 26 -33.39 -25.58 3.15
N PHE A 27 -34.67 -25.87 3.41
CA PHE A 27 -35.42 -26.93 2.73
C PHE A 27 -36.08 -26.47 1.41
N VAL A 28 -35.86 -25.21 0.99
CA VAL A 28 -36.37 -24.67 -0.28
C VAL A 28 -35.77 -25.41 -1.49
N CYS A 29 -34.57 -26.00 -1.38
CA CYS A 29 -33.97 -26.80 -2.45
C CYS A 29 -34.74 -28.09 -2.81
N VAL A 30 -35.60 -28.62 -1.94
CA VAL A 30 -36.36 -29.85 -2.25
C VAL A 30 -37.71 -29.55 -2.91
N LYS A 31 -38.26 -28.33 -2.72
CA LYS A 31 -39.52 -27.91 -3.35
C LYS A 31 -39.37 -27.44 -4.81
N MET A 32 -38.14 -27.17 -5.26
CA MET A 32 -37.84 -26.68 -6.62
C MET A 32 -37.90 -27.74 -7.74
N ASN A 33 -37.92 -29.04 -7.40
CA ASN A 33 -37.91 -30.13 -8.40
C ASN A 33 -39.22 -30.32 -9.18
N VAL A 34 -40.31 -29.61 -8.84
CA VAL A 34 -41.62 -29.78 -9.49
C VAL A 34 -41.90 -28.74 -10.58
N TYR A 35 -41.34 -27.52 -10.48
CA TYR A 35 -41.58 -26.44 -11.45
C TYR A 35 -40.57 -26.44 -12.61
N CYS A 36 -39.33 -26.86 -12.36
CA CYS A 36 -38.31 -27.09 -13.39
C CYS A 36 -38.75 -28.18 -14.42
N PHE A 37 -39.61 -29.11 -13.97
CA PHE A 37 -40.22 -30.15 -14.80
C PHE A 37 -41.09 -29.59 -15.93
N TYR A 38 -41.76 -28.45 -15.74
CA TYR A 38 -42.66 -27.88 -16.75
C TYR A 38 -41.92 -27.13 -17.85
N HIS A 39 -40.84 -26.40 -17.53
CA HIS A 39 -40.13 -25.57 -18.51
C HIS A 39 -39.14 -26.38 -19.36
N VAL A 40 -38.49 -27.41 -18.79
CA VAL A 40 -37.63 -28.35 -19.54
C VAL A 40 -38.47 -29.27 -20.44
N LEU A 41 -39.71 -29.62 -20.04
CA LEU A 41 -40.68 -30.25 -20.96
C LEU A 41 -41.04 -29.30 -22.10
N TYR A 42 -41.30 -28.01 -21.82
CA TYR A 42 -41.75 -27.06 -22.83
C TYR A 42 -40.69 -26.77 -23.90
N VAL A 43 -39.43 -26.58 -23.47
CA VAL A 43 -38.28 -26.39 -24.37
C VAL A 43 -37.91 -27.70 -25.09
N GLY A 44 -38.04 -28.84 -24.41
CA GLY A 44 -37.84 -30.17 -25.01
C GLY A 44 -38.89 -30.56 -26.05
N ILE A 45 -40.16 -30.15 -25.86
CA ILE A 45 -41.25 -30.35 -26.81
C ILE A 45 -41.08 -29.42 -28.03
N ALA A 46 -40.68 -28.16 -27.82
CA ALA A 46 -40.37 -27.23 -28.91
C ALA A 46 -39.16 -27.68 -29.76
N ALA A 47 -38.15 -28.30 -29.13
CA ALA A 47 -37.01 -28.89 -29.84
C ALA A 47 -37.37 -30.17 -30.60
N MET A 48 -38.32 -30.98 -30.10
CA MET A 48 -38.85 -32.14 -30.83
C MET A 48 -39.67 -31.73 -32.07
N GLU A 49 -40.41 -30.64 -32.03
CA GLU A 49 -41.12 -30.11 -33.22
C GLU A 49 -40.15 -29.59 -34.29
N LEU A 50 -39.00 -29.02 -33.90
CA LEU A 50 -37.95 -28.60 -34.84
C LEU A 50 -37.23 -29.78 -35.49
N ILE A 51 -37.02 -30.88 -34.75
CA ILE A 51 -36.31 -32.07 -35.24
C ILE A 51 -37.19 -32.91 -36.19
N LEU A 52 -38.52 -32.87 -36.02
CA LEU A 52 -39.46 -33.52 -36.95
C LEU A 52 -39.61 -32.78 -38.28
N CYS A 53 -39.22 -31.50 -38.36
CA CYS A 53 -39.22 -30.71 -39.60
C CYS A 53 -37.92 -30.85 -40.42
N ILE A 54 -36.87 -31.46 -39.87
CA ILE A 54 -35.55 -31.56 -40.51
C ILE A 54 -35.19 -33.03 -40.66
N LEU A 55 -35.69 -33.66 -41.74
CA LEU A 55 -34.99 -34.64 -42.61
C LEU A 55 -36.02 -35.32 -43.53
N PRO A 56 -35.70 -35.68 -44.81
CA PRO A 56 -34.38 -35.64 -45.45
C PRO A 56 -34.33 -35.02 -46.87
N ARG A 57 -33.16 -34.49 -47.25
CA ARG A 57 -32.58 -34.77 -48.58
C ARG A 57 -31.05 -34.60 -48.55
N THR A 58 -30.41 -35.65 -49.05
CA THR A 58 -28.96 -35.85 -49.27
C THR A 58 -28.36 -34.82 -50.22
N THR A 59 -27.10 -34.41 -50.01
CA THR A 59 -26.02 -34.45 -51.03
C THR A 59 -24.66 -34.03 -50.44
N HIS A 60 -23.61 -34.60 -51.03
CA HIS A 60 -22.18 -34.44 -50.75
C HIS A 60 -21.67 -32.99 -50.86
N GLY A 61 -20.62 -32.66 -50.09
CA GLY A 61 -19.81 -31.45 -50.32
C GLY A 61 -18.62 -31.35 -49.35
N SER A 62 -17.43 -31.19 -49.92
CA SER A 62 -16.08 -31.24 -49.37
C SER A 62 -15.72 -30.25 -48.26
N MET A 63 -14.73 -30.69 -47.47
CA MET A 63 -13.96 -29.99 -46.44
C MET A 63 -12.91 -29.07 -47.09
N GLU A 64 -12.87 -27.79 -46.73
CA GLU A 64 -11.67 -26.95 -46.87
C GLU A 64 -11.38 -26.23 -45.55
N ILE A 65 -10.15 -26.44 -45.07
CA ILE A 65 -9.53 -25.81 -43.92
C ILE A 65 -8.67 -24.67 -44.47
N SER A 66 -8.91 -23.43 -44.06
CA SER A 66 -7.96 -22.35 -44.29
C SER A 66 -8.13 -21.21 -43.28
N GLN A 67 -6.98 -20.82 -42.70
CA GLN A 67 -6.68 -19.51 -42.10
C GLN A 67 -7.27 -19.16 -40.74
N ALA A 68 -6.80 -19.82 -39.68
CA ALA A 68 -6.72 -19.24 -38.33
C ALA A 68 -5.50 -19.74 -37.51
N SER A 69 -4.40 -20.10 -38.18
CA SER A 69 -3.24 -20.77 -37.57
C SER A 69 -1.88 -20.16 -37.96
N GLN A 70 -1.82 -18.84 -38.24
CA GLN A 70 -0.57 -18.14 -38.56
C GLN A 70 -0.34 -16.82 -37.78
N MET A 71 -0.93 -16.66 -36.60
CA MET A 71 -0.63 -15.53 -35.69
C MET A 71 -0.28 -15.95 -34.24
N ARG A 72 0.23 -17.17 -34.04
CA ARG A 72 0.75 -17.64 -32.74
C ARG A 72 2.15 -18.25 -32.81
N TYR A 73 2.97 -17.83 -33.78
CA TYR A 73 4.37 -18.29 -33.88
C TYR A 73 5.42 -17.16 -33.73
N TYR A 74 5.00 -15.89 -33.62
CA TYR A 74 5.93 -14.75 -33.50
C TYR A 74 5.84 -13.93 -32.19
N SER A 75 5.22 -14.48 -31.14
CA SER A 75 5.20 -13.84 -29.80
C SER A 75 5.95 -14.61 -28.70
N PHE A 76 6.64 -15.71 -29.06
CA PHE A 76 7.37 -16.55 -28.09
C PHE A 76 8.91 -16.49 -28.19
N GLN A 77 9.48 -15.72 -29.12
CA GLN A 77 10.95 -15.52 -29.18
C GLN A 77 11.45 -14.23 -28.50
N THR A 78 10.61 -13.22 -28.28
CA THR A 78 11.04 -11.94 -27.67
C THR A 78 11.19 -12.01 -26.14
N ILE A 79 10.78 -13.11 -25.49
CA ILE A 79 10.90 -13.31 -24.04
C ILE A 79 12.18 -14.09 -23.67
N LYS A 80 12.76 -14.84 -24.62
CA LYS A 80 13.96 -15.66 -24.36
C LYS A 80 15.28 -14.86 -24.44
N GLU A 81 15.27 -13.65 -25.01
CA GLU A 81 16.45 -12.78 -25.12
C GLU A 81 16.57 -11.70 -24.03
N ARG A 82 15.54 -11.47 -23.19
CA ARG A 82 15.65 -10.59 -22.00
C ARG A 82 16.04 -11.30 -20.70
N LEU A 83 16.18 -12.63 -20.72
CA LEU A 83 16.56 -13.44 -19.55
C LEU A 83 18.06 -13.82 -19.51
N ASN A 84 18.86 -13.40 -20.50
CA ASN A 84 20.30 -13.71 -20.58
C ASN A 84 21.19 -12.46 -20.42
N SER A 85 20.83 -11.55 -19.51
CA SER A 85 21.75 -10.56 -18.95
C SER A 85 22.33 -11.11 -17.65
N PRO A 86 23.65 -11.28 -17.50
CA PRO A 86 24.24 -11.76 -16.26
C PRO A 86 24.32 -10.59 -15.26
N SER A 87 23.22 -10.33 -14.54
CA SER A 87 23.29 -9.73 -13.20
C SER A 87 22.88 -10.81 -12.21
N THR A 88 23.89 -11.44 -11.63
CA THR A 88 23.81 -12.50 -10.61
C THR A 88 22.78 -12.18 -9.51
N PRO A 89 21.91 -13.12 -9.12
CA PRO A 89 20.98 -12.95 -7.99
C PRO A 89 21.67 -12.67 -6.65
N ARG A 90 22.95 -13.05 -6.49
CA ARG A 90 23.77 -12.76 -5.30
C ARG A 90 24.17 -11.29 -5.16
N ASP A 91 24.34 -10.59 -6.28
CA ASP A 91 24.86 -9.21 -6.29
C ASP A 91 23.76 -8.19 -5.94
N LEU A 92 22.48 -8.54 -6.14
CA LEU A 92 21.33 -7.76 -5.65
C LEU A 92 21.06 -7.98 -4.16
N THR A 93 21.19 -9.21 -3.65
CA THR A 93 21.08 -9.47 -2.20
C THR A 93 22.26 -8.87 -1.45
N ASP A 94 23.50 -8.98 -1.95
CA ASP A 94 24.67 -8.40 -1.29
C ASP A 94 24.62 -6.86 -1.29
N LYS A 95 24.19 -6.22 -2.38
CA LYS A 95 23.94 -4.76 -2.39
C LYS A 95 22.80 -4.35 -1.47
N HIS A 96 21.71 -5.11 -1.41
CA HIS A 96 20.58 -4.82 -0.53
C HIS A 96 20.96 -4.98 0.95
N THR A 97 21.67 -6.06 1.30
CA THR A 97 22.19 -6.30 2.64
C THR A 97 23.23 -5.26 3.05
N GLN A 98 24.10 -4.82 2.14
CA GLN A 98 25.04 -3.74 2.41
C GLN A 98 24.32 -2.39 2.62
N THR A 99 23.29 -2.11 1.81
CA THR A 99 22.46 -0.90 1.95
C THR A 99 21.72 -0.88 3.29
N ILE A 100 21.19 -2.02 3.75
CA ILE A 100 20.53 -2.14 5.05
C ILE A 100 21.54 -1.87 6.19
N LYS A 101 22.73 -2.47 6.13
CA LYS A 101 23.79 -2.25 7.13
C LYS A 101 24.25 -0.78 7.18
N ASP A 102 24.36 -0.14 6.01
CA ASP A 102 24.74 1.26 5.91
C ASP A 102 23.65 2.18 6.49
N MET A 103 22.37 1.90 6.22
CA MET A 103 21.23 2.62 6.80
C MET A 103 21.16 2.46 8.32
N GLU A 104 21.40 1.24 8.82
CA GLU A 104 21.41 0.96 10.25
C GLU A 104 22.57 1.71 10.94
N LEU A 105 23.76 1.75 10.33
CA LEU A 105 24.91 2.47 10.84
C LEU A 105 24.66 3.99 10.92
N GLU A 106 24.06 4.60 9.89
CA GLU A 106 23.72 6.03 9.91
C GLU A 106 22.62 6.34 10.94
N SER A 107 21.65 5.44 11.10
CA SER A 107 20.63 5.53 12.15
C SER A 107 21.24 5.50 13.55
N LYS A 108 22.24 4.65 13.79
CA LYS A 108 23.00 4.58 15.06
C LYS A 108 23.74 5.88 15.36
N LYS A 109 24.51 6.39 14.39
CA LYS A 109 25.26 7.66 14.53
C LYS A 109 24.33 8.84 14.83
N SER A 110 23.15 8.86 14.21
CA SER A 110 22.17 9.94 14.37
C SER A 110 21.64 10.04 15.81
N SER A 111 21.30 8.91 16.44
CA SER A 111 20.80 8.91 17.82
C SER A 111 21.86 9.37 18.82
N VAL A 112 23.09 8.87 18.69
CA VAL A 112 24.20 9.29 19.57
C VAL A 112 24.55 10.77 19.36
N ALA A 113 24.49 11.26 18.12
CA ALA A 113 24.70 12.67 17.85
C ALA A 113 23.60 13.56 18.46
N LEU A 114 22.33 13.15 18.37
CA LEU A 114 21.21 13.88 18.97
C LEU A 114 21.28 13.90 20.50
N GLU A 115 21.61 12.77 21.12
CA GLU A 115 21.87 12.68 22.56
C GLU A 115 23.01 13.64 22.95
N PHE A 116 24.14 13.60 22.24
CA PHE A 116 25.26 14.52 22.49
C PHE A 116 24.85 16.00 22.36
N MET A 117 24.00 16.33 21.39
CA MET A 117 23.49 17.69 21.22
C MET A 117 22.64 18.14 22.42
N GLU A 118 21.77 17.26 22.92
CA GLU A 118 20.91 17.49 24.08
C GLU A 118 21.74 17.60 25.37
N GLU A 119 22.70 16.69 25.58
CA GLU A 119 23.61 16.74 26.72
C GLU A 119 24.45 18.01 26.76
N LEU A 120 24.98 18.46 25.60
CA LEU A 120 25.77 19.68 25.53
C LEU A 120 24.94 20.93 25.81
N LYS A 121 23.62 20.88 25.57
CA LYS A 121 22.71 21.97 25.92
C LYS A 121 22.47 22.01 27.43
N ASP A 122 22.22 20.86 28.06
CA ASP A 122 21.74 20.79 29.44
C ASP A 122 22.88 20.67 30.48
N LYS A 123 23.91 19.86 30.23
CA LYS A 123 25.02 19.61 31.17
C LYS A 123 26.08 20.71 31.11
N SER A 124 26.18 21.51 32.16
CA SER A 124 27.14 22.63 32.25
C SER A 124 28.61 22.18 32.33
N GLU A 125 28.90 21.02 32.92
CA GLU A 125 30.25 20.46 33.01
C GLU A 125 30.79 20.01 31.65
N LEU A 126 29.96 19.30 30.88
CA LEU A 126 30.30 18.88 29.52
C LEU A 126 30.57 20.09 28.62
N ARG A 127 29.79 21.17 28.78
CA ARG A 127 30.06 22.45 28.10
C ARG A 127 31.43 22.99 28.46
N ARG A 128 31.78 23.09 29.75
CA ARG A 128 33.11 23.59 30.17
C ARG A 128 34.25 22.75 29.59
N GLN A 129 34.07 21.43 29.50
CA GLN A 129 35.09 20.53 28.95
C GLN A 129 35.22 20.63 27.43
N ARG A 130 34.11 20.70 26.69
CA ARG A 130 34.11 20.68 25.21
C ARG A 130 34.32 22.08 24.61
N CYS A 131 33.88 23.13 25.31
CA CYS A 131 34.09 24.54 24.98
C CYS A 131 35.29 25.13 25.74
N ASP A 132 36.49 24.58 25.51
CA ASP A 132 37.73 25.16 26.04
C ASP A 132 38.00 26.58 25.48
N ILE A 133 38.84 27.36 26.17
CA ILE A 133 39.16 28.78 25.88
C ILE A 133 39.64 28.97 24.41
N SER A 134 40.28 27.95 23.85
CA SER A 134 40.79 27.94 22.48
C SER A 134 39.73 27.66 21.40
N LYS A 135 38.57 27.07 21.75
CA LYS A 135 37.54 26.64 20.78
C LYS A 135 36.44 27.68 20.63
N THR A 136 36.12 28.01 19.38
CA THR A 136 35.03 28.94 19.03
C THR A 136 33.68 28.23 18.89
N GLY A 137 33.68 26.92 18.66
CA GLY A 137 32.47 26.10 18.66
C GLY A 137 32.75 24.60 18.59
N VAL A 138 31.74 23.80 18.93
CA VAL A 138 31.78 22.32 18.85
C VAL A 138 30.97 21.87 17.64
N THR A 139 31.56 21.05 16.77
CA THR A 139 30.91 20.56 15.55
C THR A 139 30.54 19.09 15.66
N LEU A 140 29.61 18.61 14.83
CA LEU A 140 29.24 17.19 14.73
C LEU A 140 30.15 16.37 13.80
N LYS A 141 31.34 16.88 13.44
CA LYS A 141 32.25 16.18 12.51
C LYS A 141 32.70 14.83 13.05
N ASP A 142 32.88 14.70 14.36
CA ASP A 142 33.34 13.48 15.03
C ASP A 142 32.35 12.30 14.83
N PHE A 143 31.08 12.60 14.60
CA PHE A 143 30.04 11.58 14.36
C PHE A 143 29.97 11.10 12.91
N ASN A 144 30.68 11.77 11.99
CA ASN A 144 30.72 11.44 10.55
C ASN A 144 29.32 11.19 9.95
N LEU A 145 28.38 12.09 10.28
CA LEU A 145 27.01 12.07 9.78
C LEU A 145 26.98 12.45 8.30
N ARG A 146 26.26 11.69 7.48
CA ARG A 146 25.98 12.07 6.09
C ARG A 146 24.83 13.08 6.04
N PHE A 147 25.14 14.37 6.09
CA PHE A 147 24.18 15.43 5.79
C PHE A 147 24.53 16.15 4.49
N SER A 148 23.53 16.36 3.62
CA SER A 148 23.68 17.20 2.43
C SER A 148 23.48 18.67 2.79
N LYS A 149 24.34 19.54 2.26
CA LYS A 149 24.20 21.00 2.43
C LYS A 149 22.91 21.55 1.80
N SER A 150 22.26 20.81 0.90
CA SER A 150 20.98 21.16 0.30
C SER A 150 19.80 21.11 1.30
N ASN A 151 19.94 20.37 2.39
CA ASN A 151 18.84 20.05 3.30
C ASN A 151 18.33 21.25 4.09
N PHE A 152 19.24 22.17 4.42
CA PHE A 152 18.93 23.38 5.17
C PHE A 152 18.42 24.53 4.29
N GLN A 153 18.72 24.46 2.99
CA GLN A 153 18.42 25.52 2.03
C GLN A 153 16.91 25.69 1.81
N SER A 154 16.13 24.60 1.86
CA SER A 154 14.68 24.68 1.65
C SER A 154 13.96 25.32 2.83
N VAL A 155 14.27 24.89 4.06
CA VAL A 155 13.60 25.35 5.29
C VAL A 155 14.02 26.78 5.65
N PHE A 156 15.31 27.09 5.61
CA PHE A 156 15.84 28.37 6.09
C PHE A 156 16.11 29.39 4.99
N ARG A 157 15.62 29.10 3.77
CA ARG A 157 15.67 30.04 2.64
C ARG A 157 15.20 31.45 3.00
N PRO A 158 14.07 31.63 3.72
CA PRO A 158 13.59 32.97 4.06
C PRO A 158 14.58 33.73 4.94
N SER A 159 15.18 33.07 5.92
CA SER A 159 16.20 33.66 6.81
C SER A 159 17.48 33.99 6.03
N ALA A 160 17.92 33.11 5.13
CA ALA A 160 19.07 33.38 4.26
C ALA A 160 18.87 34.58 3.33
N LYS A 161 17.65 34.75 2.78
CA LYS A 161 17.32 35.92 1.94
C LYS A 161 17.49 37.25 2.67
N LYS A 162 17.31 37.29 3.99
CA LYS A 162 17.55 38.50 4.80
C LYS A 162 19.02 38.92 4.78
N ALA A 163 19.94 37.95 4.88
CA ALA A 163 21.37 38.21 4.75
C ALA A 163 21.74 38.68 3.32
N VAL A 164 21.17 38.05 2.30
CA VAL A 164 21.36 38.44 0.88
C VAL A 164 20.88 39.88 0.64
N SER A 165 19.76 40.27 1.22
CA SER A 165 19.22 41.63 1.12
C SER A 165 20.18 42.67 1.70
N ILE A 166 20.74 42.44 2.90
CA ILE A 166 21.75 43.33 3.47
C ILE A 166 23.00 43.37 2.58
N ALA A 167 23.48 42.23 2.10
CA ALA A 167 24.69 42.19 1.26
C ALA A 167 24.51 42.96 -0.05
N ASN A 168 23.33 42.91 -0.66
CA ASN A 168 22.99 43.70 -1.84
C ASN A 168 22.94 45.20 -1.53
N THR A 169 22.31 45.59 -0.42
CA THR A 169 22.26 46.98 0.03
C THR A 169 23.66 47.54 0.31
N LEU A 170 24.51 46.76 1.00
CA LEU A 170 25.90 47.16 1.27
C LEU A 170 26.72 47.24 -0.01
N THR A 171 26.58 46.28 -0.92
CA THR A 171 27.29 46.30 -2.21
C THR A 171 26.89 47.53 -3.03
N SER A 172 25.59 47.82 -3.12
CA SER A 172 25.08 49.03 -3.78
C SER A 172 25.64 50.31 -3.16
N LEU A 173 25.64 50.40 -1.82
CA LEU A 173 26.18 51.54 -1.08
C LEU A 173 27.67 51.77 -1.38
N PHE A 174 28.49 50.71 -1.31
CA PHE A 174 29.93 50.80 -1.58
C PHE A 174 30.28 50.98 -3.06
N PHE A 175 29.36 50.66 -3.98
CA PHE A 175 29.55 50.91 -5.41
C PHE A 175 29.26 52.38 -5.75
N ASN A 176 28.23 52.95 -5.12
CA ASN A 176 27.84 54.35 -5.35
C ASN A 176 28.73 55.35 -4.61
N HIS A 177 29.35 54.96 -3.50
CA HIS A 177 30.25 55.82 -2.72
C HIS A 177 31.67 55.25 -2.67
N LYS A 178 32.49 55.62 -3.66
CA LYS A 178 33.87 55.11 -3.82
C LYS A 178 34.85 55.62 -2.75
N ASP A 179 34.56 56.77 -2.14
CA ASP A 179 35.41 57.41 -1.13
C ASP A 179 35.12 56.96 0.31
N LEU A 180 34.20 56.01 0.49
CA LEU A 180 33.72 55.56 1.79
C LEU A 180 34.73 54.56 2.40
N ASP A 181 35.76 55.09 3.07
CA ASP A 181 36.71 54.26 3.84
C ASP A 181 36.03 53.76 5.12
N ILE A 182 36.11 52.45 5.39
CA ILE A 182 35.54 51.87 6.62
C ILE A 182 36.27 52.37 7.85
N LYS A 183 37.55 52.75 7.75
CA LYS A 183 38.26 53.41 8.87
C LYS A 183 37.58 54.74 9.29
N HIS A 184 36.75 55.30 8.40
CA HIS A 184 35.95 56.51 8.60
C HIS A 184 34.44 56.27 8.49
N LEU A 185 33.96 55.03 8.72
CA LEU A 185 32.56 54.80 9.08
C LEU A 185 32.31 55.53 10.42
N ASN A 186 32.04 56.83 10.32
CA ASN A 186 31.86 57.73 11.45
C ASN A 186 30.73 57.22 12.36
N ALA A 187 30.71 57.71 13.61
CA ALA A 187 29.64 57.45 14.57
C ALA A 187 28.21 57.71 14.03
N THR A 188 28.08 58.44 12.91
CA THR A 188 26.81 58.77 12.24
C THR A 188 26.25 57.68 11.32
N GLN A 189 27.06 56.78 10.74
CA GLN A 189 26.61 55.74 9.80
C GLN A 189 26.42 54.36 10.47
N MET A 190 27.06 54.16 11.63
CA MET A 190 26.95 52.97 12.46
C MET A 190 25.51 52.68 12.94
N PRO A 191 24.71 53.69 13.34
CA PRO A 191 23.30 53.48 13.70
C PRO A 191 22.49 52.82 12.58
N THR A 192 22.76 53.16 11.32
CA THR A 192 22.07 52.58 10.16
C THR A 192 22.41 51.10 9.98
N VAL A 193 23.69 50.74 10.12
CA VAL A 193 24.15 49.35 10.05
C VAL A 193 23.55 48.50 11.18
N PHE A 194 23.53 49.03 12.40
CA PHE A 194 22.89 48.38 13.54
C PHE A 194 21.37 48.29 13.40
N ALA A 195 20.70 49.29 12.82
CA ALA A 195 19.27 49.26 12.56
C ALA A 195 18.90 48.16 11.54
N LEU A 196 19.69 48.02 10.46
CA LEU A 196 19.51 46.94 9.46
C LEU A 196 19.69 45.55 10.08
N LEU A 197 20.73 45.36 10.89
CA LEU A 197 20.95 44.10 11.62
C LEU A 197 19.82 43.82 12.61
N LYS A 198 19.41 44.82 13.39
CA LYS A 198 18.38 44.69 14.42
C LYS A 198 17.04 44.29 13.81
N TYR A 199 16.63 44.95 12.72
CA TYR A 199 15.39 44.63 12.01
C TYR A 199 15.35 43.16 11.54
N ASN A 200 16.44 42.68 10.94
CA ASN A 200 16.49 41.31 10.43
C ASN A 200 16.56 40.26 11.54
N VAL A 201 17.29 40.54 12.61
CA VAL A 201 17.35 39.66 13.78
C VAL A 201 15.98 39.60 14.45
N GLU A 202 15.37 40.73 14.82
CA GLU A 202 14.11 40.76 15.58
C GLU A 202 12.92 40.19 14.79
N ASN A 203 12.84 40.46 13.48
CA ASN A 203 11.70 40.09 12.64
C ASN A 203 11.76 38.66 12.05
N ASP A 204 12.64 37.80 12.57
CA ASP A 204 12.67 36.37 12.22
C ASP A 204 12.63 35.50 13.46
N TYR A 205 11.72 34.53 13.52
CA TYR A 205 11.62 33.62 14.66
C TYR A 205 12.88 32.73 14.80
N TYR A 206 13.44 32.28 13.67
CA TYR A 206 14.55 31.33 13.62
C TYR A 206 15.92 31.97 13.76
N ILE A 207 16.07 33.27 13.46
CA ILE A 207 17.37 33.94 13.57
C ILE A 207 17.70 34.16 15.05
N ALA A 208 18.80 33.53 15.49
CA ALA A 208 19.43 33.74 16.79
C ALA A 208 20.29 35.00 16.80
N ALA A 209 21.05 35.23 15.72
CA ALA A 209 21.97 36.35 15.62
C ALA A 209 22.24 36.76 14.17
N GLY A 210 22.76 37.97 14.00
CA GLY A 210 23.17 38.50 12.71
C GLY A 210 24.41 39.36 12.86
N GLY A 211 25.29 39.30 11.87
CA GLY A 211 26.53 40.09 11.89
C GLY A 211 27.05 40.43 10.52
N ILE A 212 27.89 41.47 10.46
CA ILE A 212 28.61 41.87 9.25
C ILE A 212 30.09 41.83 9.58
N ALA A 213 30.79 40.82 9.06
CA ALA A 213 32.23 40.69 9.28
C ALA A 213 32.98 41.40 8.16
N PHE A 214 33.77 42.42 8.52
CA PHE A 214 34.59 43.16 7.58
C PHE A 214 36.03 42.62 7.53
N ASN A 215 36.67 42.73 6.37
CA ASN A 215 38.04 42.24 6.16
C ASN A 215 39.16 42.85 7.03
N HIS A 216 38.89 43.95 7.73
CA HIS A 216 39.84 44.58 8.67
C HIS A 216 39.52 44.24 10.14
N GLY A 217 38.68 43.22 10.38
CA GLY A 217 38.41 42.67 11.70
C GLY A 217 37.35 43.42 12.54
N PHE A 218 36.62 44.36 11.96
CA PHE A 218 35.45 44.94 12.61
C PHE A 218 34.23 44.01 12.43
N PHE A 219 33.53 43.70 13.52
CA PHE A 219 32.41 42.76 13.53
C PHE A 219 31.18 43.28 14.29
N PRO A 220 30.37 44.18 13.69
CA PRO A 220 29.06 44.50 14.23
C PRO A 220 28.21 43.24 14.26
N TYR A 221 27.79 42.86 15.46
CA TYR A 221 27.13 41.58 15.71
C TYR A 221 26.04 41.76 16.77
N LEU A 222 24.82 41.37 16.41
CA LEU A 222 23.64 41.44 17.26
C LEU A 222 23.08 40.05 17.48
N ALA A 223 22.74 39.73 18.73
CA ALA A 223 22.23 38.43 19.13
C ALA A 223 20.96 38.57 19.96
N LYS A 224 20.02 37.62 19.81
CA LYS A 224 18.88 37.47 20.72
C LYS A 224 19.31 36.77 21.99
N ALA A 225 19.22 37.49 23.09
CA ALA A 225 19.32 36.88 24.41
C ALA A 225 18.16 35.93 24.68
N SER A 226 18.30 35.08 25.68
CA SER A 226 17.27 34.11 26.08
C SER A 226 15.95 34.77 26.52
N ASN A 227 15.98 36.04 26.93
CA ASN A 227 14.80 36.84 27.29
C ASN A 227 14.13 37.53 26.07
N GLY A 228 14.57 37.22 24.85
CA GLY A 228 14.04 37.80 23.61
C GLY A 228 14.56 39.19 23.26
N LYS A 229 15.33 39.85 24.15
CA LYS A 229 15.94 41.16 23.85
C LYS A 229 17.19 41.00 22.99
N THR A 230 17.38 41.93 22.06
CA THR A 230 18.58 42.02 21.23
C THR A 230 19.73 42.63 22.03
N GLN A 231 20.85 41.91 22.11
CA GLN A 231 22.10 42.35 22.71
C GLN A 231 23.14 42.67 21.63
N ASN A 232 23.95 43.69 21.89
CA ASN A 232 25.07 44.05 21.04
C ASN A 232 26.33 43.34 21.55
N LEU A 233 26.87 42.41 20.75
CA LEU A 233 28.09 41.66 21.05
C LEU A 233 29.14 41.90 19.95
N THR A 234 29.23 43.16 19.52
CA THR A 234 30.19 43.64 18.51
C THR A 234 31.63 43.44 18.99
N GLU A 235 32.49 42.97 18.09
CA GLU A 235 33.91 42.82 18.33
C GLU A 235 34.75 43.74 17.43
N ILE A 236 35.92 44.12 17.92
CA ILE A 236 36.88 44.98 17.23
C ILE A 236 38.23 44.23 17.19
N LYS A 237 38.82 44.12 16.00
CA LYS A 237 40.06 43.35 15.70
C LYS A 237 39.90 41.82 15.81
N THR A 238 38.79 41.28 15.32
CA THR A 238 38.60 39.82 15.21
C THR A 238 39.32 39.28 13.98
N ASN A 239 40.07 38.20 14.13
CA ASN A 239 40.62 37.45 13.00
C ASN A 239 39.64 36.33 12.61
N PHE A 240 39.12 36.40 11.38
CA PHE A 240 38.14 35.43 10.87
C PHE A 240 38.75 34.31 10.00
N SER A 241 40.08 34.26 9.83
CA SER A 241 40.74 33.31 8.93
C SER A 241 40.40 31.84 9.21
N GLU A 242 40.14 31.50 10.47
CA GLU A 242 39.81 30.13 10.90
C GLU A 242 38.30 29.83 10.85
N TRP A 243 37.46 30.82 10.54
CA TRP A 243 36.00 30.70 10.69
C TRP A 243 35.37 30.41 9.33
N ASN A 244 34.84 29.20 9.17
CA ASN A 244 34.32 28.71 7.88
C ASN A 244 33.26 29.62 7.24
N PHE A 245 32.45 30.34 8.02
CA PHE A 245 31.46 31.26 7.45
C PHE A 245 32.12 32.44 6.71
N TYR A 246 33.37 32.77 7.03
CA TYR A 246 34.14 33.86 6.44
C TYR A 246 35.15 33.36 5.41
N SER A 247 36.06 32.49 5.84
CA SER A 247 37.23 32.08 5.06
C SER A 247 36.89 31.36 3.75
N VAL A 248 35.78 30.63 3.71
CA VAL A 248 35.28 29.95 2.50
C VAL A 248 34.84 30.97 1.44
N LEU A 249 34.27 32.10 1.87
CA LEU A 249 33.82 33.16 0.96
C LEU A 249 34.98 34.09 0.59
N GLU A 250 35.90 34.39 1.50
CA GLU A 250 37.08 35.20 1.19
C GLU A 250 37.95 34.56 0.10
N ASN A 251 38.18 33.25 0.19
CA ASN A 251 39.04 32.51 -0.73
C ASN A 251 38.35 32.09 -2.04
N ARG A 252 37.09 32.47 -2.26
CA ARG A 252 36.32 32.09 -3.46
C ARG A 252 36.72 32.96 -4.66
N ASN A 253 36.86 32.35 -5.83
CA ASN A 253 37.09 33.11 -7.06
C ASN A 253 35.77 33.71 -7.60
N TYR A 254 35.64 35.03 -7.53
CA TYR A 254 34.45 35.76 -7.97
C TYR A 254 34.49 36.25 -9.42
N SER A 255 35.56 35.99 -10.18
CA SER A 255 35.69 36.44 -11.57
C SER A 255 34.51 36.02 -12.46
N ILE A 256 34.07 34.76 -12.36
CA ILE A 256 32.94 34.22 -13.13
C ILE A 256 31.62 34.91 -12.76
N HIS A 257 31.38 35.12 -11.45
CA HIS A 257 30.17 35.80 -10.94
C HIS A 257 30.08 37.25 -11.40
N TRP A 258 31.23 37.93 -11.51
CA TRP A 258 31.27 39.32 -11.93
C TRP A 258 31.31 39.49 -13.44
N ASN A 259 31.83 38.55 -14.22
CA ASN A 259 31.78 38.63 -15.69
C ASN A 259 30.35 38.72 -16.22
N SER A 260 29.41 37.95 -15.66
CA SER A 260 27.99 38.01 -16.06
C SER A 260 27.30 39.30 -15.60
N ASN A 261 27.60 39.78 -14.38
CA ASN A 261 26.98 40.99 -13.82
C ASN A 261 27.61 42.29 -14.34
N PHE A 262 28.87 42.27 -14.82
CA PHE A 262 29.55 43.44 -15.38
C PHE A 262 28.90 43.94 -16.66
N HIS A 263 28.43 43.03 -17.51
CA HIS A 263 27.69 43.40 -18.73
C HIS A 263 26.40 44.17 -18.40
N ASN A 264 25.71 43.84 -17.29
CA ASN A 264 24.49 44.52 -16.85
C ASN A 264 24.78 45.87 -16.15
N LEU A 265 25.93 45.97 -15.48
CA LEU A 265 26.41 47.22 -14.86
C LEU A 265 26.86 48.25 -15.91
N GLN A 266 27.39 47.81 -17.05
CA GLN A 266 27.83 48.68 -18.15
C GLN A 266 26.67 49.20 -19.01
N THR A 267 25.52 48.51 -19.04
CA THR A 267 24.34 48.88 -19.84
C THR A 267 23.36 49.84 -19.13
N GLY A 268 23.71 50.35 -17.93
CA GLY A 268 22.87 51.32 -17.21
C GLY A 268 21.56 50.77 -16.66
N SER A 269 21.43 49.44 -16.55
CA SER A 269 20.27 48.81 -15.92
C SER A 269 20.32 49.06 -14.40
N ASN A 270 19.17 49.33 -13.77
CA ASN A 270 19.06 49.42 -12.30
C ASN A 270 19.33 48.05 -11.65
N VAL A 271 20.60 47.69 -11.47
CA VAL A 271 21.00 46.44 -10.82
C VAL A 271 20.77 46.58 -9.32
N THR A 272 19.65 46.05 -8.85
CA THR A 272 19.30 46.00 -7.41
C THR A 272 19.73 44.68 -6.75
N GLN A 273 20.10 43.68 -7.55
CA GLN A 273 20.45 42.34 -7.08
C GLN A 273 21.85 41.93 -7.56
N TYR A 274 22.85 42.11 -6.71
CA TYR A 274 24.26 41.76 -6.96
C TYR A 274 24.61 40.34 -6.53
N GLN A 275 23.91 39.83 -5.52
CA GLN A 275 24.12 38.55 -4.87
C GLN A 275 22.81 37.75 -4.84
N SER A 276 22.97 36.44 -4.90
CA SER A 276 21.91 35.46 -4.69
C SER A 276 22.30 34.50 -3.58
N GLU A 277 21.35 33.71 -3.11
CA GLU A 277 21.59 32.64 -2.12
C GLU A 277 22.68 31.65 -2.58
N ARG A 278 22.76 31.37 -3.89
CA ARG A 278 23.78 30.49 -4.49
C ARG A 278 25.21 31.03 -4.30
N ASN A 279 25.35 32.34 -4.11
CA ASN A 279 26.63 32.99 -3.86
C ASN A 279 27.04 32.91 -2.38
N GLY A 280 26.13 32.47 -1.50
CA GLY A 280 26.40 32.30 -0.08
C GLY A 280 27.13 30.99 0.25
N HIS A 281 27.25 30.75 1.55
CA HIS A 281 27.83 29.56 2.15
C HIS A 281 27.03 29.18 3.40
N TRP A 282 26.70 27.89 3.51
CA TRP A 282 26.12 27.28 4.70
C TRP A 282 27.19 26.51 5.44
N THR A 283 27.33 26.76 6.75
CA THR A 283 28.13 25.91 7.63
C THR A 283 27.39 24.59 7.91
N GLY A 284 28.07 23.61 8.53
CA GLY A 284 27.35 22.55 9.23
C GLY A 284 26.82 23.05 10.58
N PRO A 285 25.93 22.29 11.25
CA PRO A 285 25.52 22.57 12.63
C PRO A 285 26.73 22.61 13.58
N TYR A 286 26.78 23.63 14.44
CA TYR A 286 27.77 23.73 15.51
C TYR A 286 27.15 24.37 16.76
N PHE A 287 27.69 24.01 17.91
CA PHE A 287 27.37 24.66 19.17
C PHE A 287 28.27 25.89 19.33
N ASP A 288 27.68 27.08 19.42
CA ASP A 288 28.45 28.29 19.68
C ASP A 288 28.83 28.38 21.16
N CYS A 289 30.11 28.19 21.44
CA CYS A 289 30.66 28.19 22.78
C CYS A 289 30.84 29.59 23.38
N ARG A 290 30.91 30.63 22.54
CA ARG A 290 31.32 31.97 22.98
C ARG A 290 30.14 32.89 23.25
N LYS A 291 29.23 33.06 22.28
CA LYS A 291 28.24 34.14 22.32
C LYS A 291 26.84 33.67 22.70
N LEU A 292 26.35 32.62 22.04
CA LEU A 292 24.95 32.22 22.06
C LEU A 292 24.66 31.00 22.95
N GLN A 293 25.67 30.17 23.22
CA GLN A 293 25.57 28.94 24.03
C GLN A 293 24.43 28.02 23.60
N ARG A 294 24.26 27.86 22.29
CA ARG A 294 23.22 27.01 21.68
C ARG A 294 23.69 26.44 20.34
N TRP A 295 22.97 25.43 19.86
CA TRP A 295 23.18 24.87 18.53
C TRP A 295 22.69 25.83 17.47
N VAL A 296 23.58 26.18 16.55
CA VAL A 296 23.29 27.10 15.45
C VAL A 296 23.75 26.55 14.11
N LEU A 297 23.12 27.09 13.07
CA LEU A 297 23.51 26.92 11.68
C LEU A 297 23.72 28.31 11.08
N THR A 298 24.84 28.50 10.38
CA THR A 298 25.21 29.83 9.88
C THR A 298 25.14 29.87 8.37
N PHE A 299 24.40 30.85 7.85
CA PHE A 299 24.45 31.25 6.46
C PHE A 299 25.20 32.56 6.32
N SER A 300 26.17 32.60 5.42
CA SER A 300 26.91 33.81 5.09
C SER A 300 26.89 34.10 3.60
N VAL A 301 26.99 35.37 3.24
CA VAL A 301 26.99 35.85 1.85
C VAL A 301 27.98 37.01 1.71
N PRO A 302 28.78 37.06 0.64
CA PRO A 302 29.79 38.09 0.47
C PRO A 302 29.17 39.42 0.02
N PHE A 303 29.79 40.53 0.39
CA PHE A 303 29.51 41.86 -0.17
C PHE A 303 30.82 42.53 -0.63
N PHE A 304 30.68 43.47 -1.56
CA PHE A 304 31.80 43.96 -2.36
C PHE A 304 31.86 45.48 -2.38
N TYR A 305 33.04 46.00 -2.69
CA TYR A 305 33.28 47.41 -2.99
C TYR A 305 34.05 47.54 -4.30
N LEU A 306 34.06 48.72 -4.90
CA LEU A 306 34.83 48.98 -6.11
C LEU A 306 36.25 49.45 -5.76
N ARG A 307 37.26 48.70 -6.21
CA ARG A 307 38.66 49.13 -6.21
C ARG A 307 39.14 49.18 -7.65
N ASN A 308 39.58 50.35 -8.11
CA ASN A 308 39.98 50.57 -9.52
C ASN A 308 38.92 50.07 -10.52
N ASN A 309 37.64 50.39 -10.26
CA ASN A 309 36.47 49.92 -11.02
C ASN A 309 36.35 48.38 -11.11
N LYS A 310 36.96 47.61 -10.21
CA LYS A 310 36.79 46.16 -10.10
C LYS A 310 36.14 45.78 -8.76
N PRO A 311 35.10 44.92 -8.76
CA PRO A 311 34.51 44.39 -7.54
C PRO A 311 35.55 43.64 -6.72
N THR A 312 35.77 44.10 -5.51
CA THR A 312 36.72 43.49 -4.57
C THR A 312 35.96 43.08 -3.32
N PHE A 313 36.28 41.90 -2.79
CA PHE A 313 35.67 41.37 -1.58
C PHE A 313 35.90 42.33 -0.41
N ARG A 314 34.82 42.71 0.29
CA ARG A 314 34.87 43.63 1.45
C ARG A 314 34.62 42.92 2.77
N GLY A 315 33.81 41.87 2.74
CA GLY A 315 33.42 41.10 3.90
C GLY A 315 32.22 40.21 3.63
N VAL A 316 31.63 39.69 4.71
CA VAL A 316 30.46 38.81 4.65
C VAL A 316 29.36 39.33 5.58
N VAL A 317 28.12 39.18 5.14
CA VAL A 317 26.94 39.28 6.01
C VAL A 317 26.57 37.87 6.41
N MET A 318 26.29 37.65 7.69
CA MET A 318 25.89 36.36 8.22
C MET A 318 24.62 36.45 9.06
N VAL A 319 23.86 35.36 9.04
CA VAL A 319 22.77 35.08 9.97
C VAL A 319 23.00 33.71 10.60
N GLU A 320 22.81 33.64 11.90
CA GLU A 320 22.88 32.41 12.68
C GLU A 320 21.47 31.99 13.06
N ILE A 321 21.15 30.75 12.79
CA ILE A 321 19.82 30.15 12.93
C ILE A 321 19.82 29.30 14.19
N ASP A 322 18.84 29.53 15.06
CA ASP A 322 18.65 28.78 16.30
C ASP A 322 18.08 27.38 15.98
N LEU A 323 18.94 26.36 16.01
CA LEU A 323 18.50 25.00 15.73
C LEU A 323 17.60 24.46 16.84
N ASN A 324 17.67 24.98 18.07
CA ASN A 324 16.80 24.53 19.16
C ASN A 324 15.31 24.85 18.89
N LYS A 325 15.04 25.83 18.02
CA LYS A 325 13.68 26.19 17.58
C LYS A 325 13.23 25.41 16.34
N THR A 326 14.08 24.52 15.85
CA THR A 326 13.82 23.71 14.65
C THR A 326 13.42 22.33 15.10
N ASP A 327 12.30 21.86 14.56
CA ASP A 327 11.82 20.51 14.78
C ASP A 327 12.52 19.56 13.81
N ILE A 328 12.95 18.40 14.29
CA ILE A 328 13.54 17.36 13.44
C ILE A 328 12.51 16.29 13.13
N ASN A 329 12.50 15.80 11.89
CA ASN A 329 11.61 14.72 11.49
C ASN A 329 12.41 13.45 11.19
N GLN A 330 12.52 12.58 12.20
CA GLN A 330 13.24 11.31 12.07
C GLN A 330 12.51 10.28 11.18
N CYS A 331 11.21 10.47 10.94
CA CYS A 331 10.40 9.65 10.03
C CYS A 331 10.50 10.08 8.56
N ALA A 332 11.14 11.22 8.27
CA ALA A 332 11.20 11.76 6.92
C ALA A 332 11.93 10.80 5.98
N GLN A 333 11.42 10.70 4.74
CA GLN A 333 11.99 9.86 3.69
C GLN A 333 12.88 10.64 2.71
N ASP A 334 12.92 11.96 2.85
CA ASP A 334 13.81 12.84 2.10
C ASP A 334 15.23 12.82 2.68
N ASP A 335 16.08 13.72 2.21
CA ASP A 335 17.44 13.85 2.70
C ASP A 335 17.54 14.76 3.92
N SER A 336 16.46 15.18 4.58
CA SER A 336 16.49 16.17 5.67
C SER A 336 17.39 15.76 6.87
N LEU A 337 17.76 16.73 7.72
CA LEU A 337 18.64 16.46 8.85
C LEU A 337 18.00 15.42 9.80
N PHE A 338 18.72 14.33 10.06
CA PHE A 338 18.25 13.17 10.84
C PHE A 338 17.07 12.39 10.23
N SER A 339 16.77 12.56 8.93
CA SER A 339 15.81 11.71 8.21
C SER A 339 16.17 10.23 8.34
N LYS A 340 15.16 9.34 8.35
CA LYS A 340 15.34 7.87 8.42
C LYS A 340 16.16 7.38 9.63
N SER A 341 16.22 8.18 10.70
CA SER A 341 16.97 7.83 11.92
C SER A 341 16.09 7.24 13.04
N HIS A 342 14.79 7.08 12.80
CA HIS A 342 13.87 6.49 13.78
C HIS A 342 14.25 5.04 14.13
N LYS A 343 13.78 4.57 15.28
CA LYS A 343 14.05 3.22 15.82
C LYS A 343 12.84 2.27 15.75
N CYS A 344 11.76 2.68 15.08
CA CYS A 344 10.60 1.81 14.83
C CYS A 344 10.99 0.52 14.11
N TYR A 345 10.41 -0.61 14.53
CA TYR A 345 10.61 -1.91 13.90
C TYR A 345 9.85 -1.99 12.57
N THR A 346 10.56 -1.86 11.45
CA THR A 346 9.95 -1.62 10.14
C THR A 346 9.09 -2.76 9.60
N GLU A 347 9.27 -3.99 10.08
CA GLU A 347 8.45 -5.13 9.62
C GLU A 347 7.01 -5.04 10.12
N THR A 348 6.81 -4.61 11.37
CA THR A 348 5.49 -4.64 12.03
C THR A 348 4.94 -3.24 12.34
N THR A 349 5.78 -2.20 12.28
CA THR A 349 5.42 -0.82 12.65
C THR A 349 5.77 0.21 11.55
N GLN A 350 5.13 1.36 11.62
CA GLN A 350 5.37 2.54 10.78
C GLN A 350 5.60 3.78 11.67
N CYS A 351 6.46 4.69 11.19
CA CYS A 351 6.86 5.89 11.94
C CYS A 351 5.94 7.07 11.64
N GLU A 352 5.42 7.72 12.67
CA GLU A 352 4.67 8.98 12.57
C GLU A 352 5.38 10.10 13.35
N HIS A 353 5.68 11.21 12.66
CA HIS A 353 6.34 12.38 13.25
C HIS A 353 5.43 13.11 14.25
N ILE A 354 5.98 13.54 15.38
CA ILE A 354 5.28 14.36 16.37
C ILE A 354 5.84 15.78 16.29
N PRO A 355 5.09 16.75 15.75
CA PRO A 355 5.59 18.10 15.56
C PRO A 355 5.76 18.85 16.88
N GLY A 356 6.75 19.76 16.92
CA GLY A 356 6.99 20.64 18.06
C GLY A 356 7.86 20.03 19.17
N GLY A 357 8.54 18.92 18.88
CA GLY A 357 9.52 18.32 19.79
C GLY A 357 10.86 19.07 19.81
N GLY A 358 11.15 19.83 18.76
CA GLY A 358 12.41 20.59 18.63
C GLY A 358 13.57 19.69 18.24
N LEU A 359 14.79 20.16 18.50
CA LEU A 359 16.03 19.45 18.17
C LEU A 359 16.36 18.38 19.22
N ARG A 360 15.57 17.32 19.26
CA ARG A 360 15.77 16.17 20.16
C ARG A 360 15.35 14.86 19.51
N ALA A 361 15.98 13.77 19.91
CA ALA A 361 15.57 12.44 19.49
C ALA A 361 14.22 12.03 20.10
N GLY A 362 13.50 11.15 19.41
CA GLY A 362 12.29 10.52 19.95
C GLY A 362 11.00 11.31 19.74
N SER A 363 11.03 12.39 18.95
CA SER A 363 9.84 13.17 18.56
C SER A 363 9.00 12.47 17.48
N TYR A 364 8.73 11.17 17.67
CA TYR A 364 7.92 10.34 16.79
C TYR A 364 7.21 9.25 17.59
N LYS A 365 6.27 8.57 16.97
CA LYS A 365 5.63 7.35 17.50
C LYS A 365 5.65 6.24 16.46
N CYS A 366 5.83 5.01 16.92
CA CYS A 366 5.75 3.82 16.08
C CYS A 366 4.37 3.21 16.23
N VAL A 367 3.56 3.29 15.18
CA VAL A 367 2.20 2.73 15.13
C VAL A 367 2.22 1.42 14.36
N CYS A 368 1.31 0.48 14.65
CA CYS A 368 1.26 -0.79 13.94
C CYS A 368 0.90 -0.59 12.47
N ARG A 369 1.52 -1.40 11.59
CA ARG A 369 1.14 -1.45 10.18
C ARG A 369 -0.21 -2.16 9.99
N PRO A 370 -0.92 -1.92 8.88
CA PRO A 370 -2.06 -2.75 8.50
C PRO A 370 -1.67 -4.24 8.50
N GLY A 371 -2.57 -5.10 8.98
CA GLY A 371 -2.29 -6.52 9.23
C GLY A 371 -1.57 -6.81 10.56
N TYR A 372 -1.29 -5.80 11.39
CA TYR A 372 -0.73 -5.96 12.73
C TYR A 372 -1.49 -5.12 13.77
N TYR A 373 -1.48 -5.56 15.03
CA TYR A 373 -2.14 -4.88 16.15
C TYR A 373 -1.23 -4.78 17.38
N PHE A 374 -1.56 -3.86 18.28
CA PHE A 374 -0.74 -3.56 19.45
C PHE A 374 -0.88 -4.64 20.54
N PRO A 375 0.21 -5.20 21.11
CA PRO A 375 0.12 -6.35 22.02
C PRO A 375 -0.68 -6.11 23.31
N LEU A 376 -0.62 -4.88 23.86
CA LEU A 376 -1.25 -4.52 25.14
C LEU A 376 -2.62 -3.85 24.90
N GLN A 377 -3.69 -4.65 24.93
CA GLN A 377 -5.05 -4.16 24.63
C GLN A 377 -5.55 -3.09 25.61
N ASN A 378 -5.19 -3.21 26.89
CA ASN A 378 -5.63 -2.31 27.95
C ASN A 378 -4.79 -1.01 28.04
N ALA A 379 -3.84 -0.81 27.12
CA ALA A 379 -3.03 0.39 27.11
C ALA A 379 -3.86 1.60 26.66
N THR A 380 -3.72 2.73 27.37
CA THR A 380 -4.35 4.00 27.00
C THR A 380 -3.83 4.55 25.66
N THR A 381 -2.60 4.18 25.29
CA THR A 381 -1.96 4.56 24.04
C THR A 381 -1.51 3.30 23.30
N LYS A 382 -2.01 3.10 22.07
CA LYS A 382 -1.69 1.94 21.21
C LYS A 382 -0.54 2.26 20.24
N TYR A 383 0.59 2.72 20.75
CA TYR A 383 1.80 2.99 19.96
C TYR A 383 3.05 2.93 20.84
N PHE A 384 4.21 2.70 20.24
CA PHE A 384 5.48 2.81 20.94
C PHE A 384 6.03 4.23 20.83
N SER A 385 6.32 4.85 21.97
CA SER A 385 6.87 6.21 22.03
C SER A 385 8.30 6.25 21.52
N GLY A 386 8.61 7.15 20.59
CA GLY A 386 9.95 7.33 20.05
C GLY A 386 11.00 7.60 21.14
N ILE A 387 10.66 8.34 22.20
CA ILE A 387 11.57 8.58 23.33
C ILE A 387 11.97 7.27 24.00
N THR A 388 11.01 6.37 24.24
CA THR A 388 11.30 5.05 24.82
C THR A 388 12.18 4.23 23.89
N MET A 389 11.89 4.26 22.58
CA MET A 389 12.69 3.57 21.57
C MET A 389 14.15 4.06 21.53
N GLU A 390 14.36 5.37 21.55
CA GLU A 390 15.71 5.97 21.55
C GLU A 390 16.46 5.65 22.84
N ASN A 391 15.80 5.75 24.00
CA ASN A 391 16.42 5.42 25.30
C ASN A 391 16.80 3.94 25.39
N SER A 392 15.93 3.03 24.95
CA SER A 392 16.25 1.59 24.89
C SER A 392 17.39 1.29 23.92
N PHE A 393 17.46 2.02 22.80
CA PHE A 393 18.58 1.93 21.87
C PHE A 393 19.90 2.42 22.49
N LEU A 394 19.89 3.54 23.21
CA LEU A 394 21.08 4.09 23.87
C LEU A 394 21.57 3.19 25.00
N ASP A 395 20.65 2.58 25.76
CA ASP A 395 20.99 1.60 26.79
C ASP A 395 21.67 0.36 26.20
N ASP A 396 21.13 -0.19 25.10
CA ASP A 396 21.77 -1.29 24.35
C ASP A 396 23.15 -0.87 23.81
N TYR A 397 23.28 0.37 23.31
CA TYR A 397 24.52 0.88 22.75
C TYR A 397 25.64 1.05 23.79
N TYR A 398 25.36 1.63 24.97
CA TYR A 398 26.38 1.88 26.01
C TYR A 398 26.55 0.70 26.96
N ASN A 399 25.45 0.12 27.43
CA ASN A 399 25.46 -0.92 28.47
C ASN A 399 25.48 -2.33 27.88
N LYS A 400 25.35 -2.49 26.56
CA LYS A 400 25.22 -3.80 25.88
C LYS A 400 24.12 -4.67 26.50
N SER A 401 23.10 -4.04 27.07
CA SER A 401 21.89 -4.73 27.47
C SER A 401 21.25 -5.27 26.20
N SER A 402 20.81 -6.54 26.18
CA SER A 402 20.14 -7.06 24.99
C SER A 402 18.79 -6.36 24.86
N MET A 403 18.68 -5.40 23.93
CA MET A 403 17.37 -4.87 23.56
C MET A 403 16.49 -6.04 23.11
N ASN A 404 15.50 -6.40 23.92
CA ASN A 404 14.53 -7.42 23.56
C ASN A 404 13.64 -6.86 22.45
N SER A 405 14.05 -7.15 21.21
CA SER A 405 13.35 -6.70 20.00
C SER A 405 11.86 -7.06 19.98
N SER A 406 11.45 -8.08 20.73
CA SER A 406 10.05 -8.50 20.91
C SER A 406 9.16 -7.47 21.58
N ASP A 407 9.71 -6.59 22.42
CA ASP A 407 8.91 -5.71 23.28
C ASP A 407 8.33 -4.51 22.51
N PHE A 408 8.91 -4.20 21.35
CA PHE A 408 8.53 -3.08 20.48
C PHE A 408 7.94 -3.53 19.13
N GLN A 409 7.43 -4.75 19.08
CA GLN A 409 6.81 -5.33 17.87
C GLN A 409 5.29 -5.41 18.02
N CYS A 410 4.59 -5.13 16.92
CA CYS A 410 3.16 -5.44 16.82
C CYS A 410 2.95 -6.92 16.47
N LEU A 411 1.80 -7.46 16.88
CA LEU A 411 1.41 -8.85 16.61
C LEU A 411 0.60 -8.93 15.31
N PRO A 412 0.75 -10.00 14.51
CA PRO A 412 0.01 -10.15 13.27
C PRO A 412 -1.48 -10.38 13.53
N CYS A 413 -2.32 -9.81 12.67
CA CYS A 413 -3.75 -10.09 12.61
C CYS A 413 -4.02 -11.55 12.22
N LEU A 414 -5.23 -12.04 12.51
CA LEU A 414 -5.67 -13.34 11.98
C LEU A 414 -5.71 -13.32 10.44
N PRO A 415 -5.47 -14.47 9.78
CA PRO A 415 -5.51 -14.56 8.33
C PRO A 415 -6.85 -14.07 7.75
N GLY A 416 -6.77 -13.23 6.72
CA GLY A 416 -7.96 -12.65 6.07
C GLY A 416 -8.42 -11.31 6.65
N CYS A 417 -7.80 -10.81 7.72
CA CYS A 417 -8.09 -9.49 8.29
C CYS A 417 -7.08 -8.44 7.79
N GLU A 418 -7.58 -7.35 7.19
CA GLU A 418 -6.73 -6.21 6.76
C GLU A 418 -6.39 -5.27 7.92
N LEU A 419 -7.35 -5.02 8.81
CA LEU A 419 -7.22 -4.17 9.99
C LEU A 419 -7.82 -4.92 11.18
N CYS A 420 -7.06 -5.03 12.26
CA CYS A 420 -7.52 -5.61 13.50
C CYS A 420 -7.01 -4.78 14.68
N ASP A 421 -7.84 -4.66 15.71
CA ASP A 421 -7.43 -4.07 16.98
C ASP A 421 -6.80 -5.11 17.90
N ASP A 422 -7.22 -6.37 17.75
CA ASP A 422 -7.00 -7.49 18.66
C ASP A 422 -6.96 -8.83 17.89
N LYS A 423 -6.77 -9.95 18.61
CA LYS A 423 -6.92 -11.31 18.06
C LYS A 423 -8.36 -11.71 17.73
N THR A 424 -9.28 -10.75 17.64
CA THR A 424 -10.68 -11.04 17.31
C THR A 424 -10.74 -11.56 15.87
N PRO A 425 -11.45 -12.68 15.62
CA PRO A 425 -11.60 -13.18 14.27
C PRO A 425 -12.42 -12.16 13.46
N CYS A 426 -11.98 -11.83 12.25
CA CYS A 426 -12.80 -11.07 11.29
C CYS A 426 -13.56 -11.99 10.33
N MET A 427 -13.11 -13.24 10.21
CA MET A 427 -13.72 -14.26 9.36
C MET A 427 -14.53 -15.23 10.23
N ALA A 428 -15.71 -15.63 9.75
CA ALA A 428 -16.55 -16.57 10.47
C ALA A 428 -15.93 -17.97 10.50
N GLU A 429 -15.82 -18.56 11.69
CA GLU A 429 -15.32 -19.93 11.85
C GLU A 429 -16.40 -20.95 11.44
N TYR A 430 -15.99 -21.96 10.69
CA TYR A 430 -16.92 -22.97 10.21
C TYR A 430 -17.26 -23.98 11.31
N ASN A 431 -18.55 -24.13 11.62
CA ASN A 431 -19.00 -25.16 12.54
C ASN A 431 -18.86 -26.55 11.89
N ILE A 432 -17.82 -27.28 12.32
CA ILE A 432 -17.49 -28.63 11.81
C ILE A 432 -18.65 -29.62 11.94
N LEU A 433 -19.49 -29.50 12.98
CA LEU A 433 -20.58 -30.43 13.24
C LEU A 433 -21.71 -30.23 12.22
N LEU A 434 -22.14 -28.98 12.01
CA LEU A 434 -23.21 -28.64 11.07
C LEU A 434 -22.84 -28.97 9.62
N ARG A 435 -21.56 -28.88 9.25
CA ARG A 435 -21.06 -29.27 7.93
C ARG A 435 -20.83 -30.77 7.79
N GLY A 436 -20.41 -31.45 8.85
CA GLY A 436 -20.12 -32.88 8.84
C GLY A 436 -21.35 -33.76 8.61
N ILE A 437 -22.51 -33.37 9.16
CA ILE A 437 -23.77 -34.13 9.03
C ILE A 437 -24.21 -34.30 7.56
N PRO A 438 -24.41 -33.22 6.75
CA PRO A 438 -24.83 -33.36 5.36
C PRO A 438 -23.78 -34.09 4.50
N LEU A 439 -22.49 -33.86 4.76
CA LEU A 439 -21.40 -34.55 4.05
C LEU A 439 -21.43 -36.06 4.31
N GLY A 440 -21.65 -36.46 5.57
CA GLY A 440 -21.76 -37.86 5.96
C GLY A 440 -22.93 -38.57 5.29
N ILE A 441 -24.12 -37.95 5.34
CA ILE A 441 -25.33 -38.46 4.67
C ILE A 441 -25.07 -38.60 3.16
N GLN A 442 -24.47 -37.58 2.56
CA GLN A 442 -24.25 -37.56 1.12
C GLN A 442 -23.24 -38.61 0.65
N SER A 443 -22.15 -38.79 1.40
CA SER A 443 -21.15 -39.84 1.14
C SER A 443 -21.77 -41.24 1.25
N PHE A 444 -22.64 -41.46 2.24
CA PHE A 444 -23.38 -42.71 2.37
C PHE A 444 -24.29 -42.97 1.15
N CYS A 445 -25.04 -41.96 0.67
CA CYS A 445 -25.87 -42.12 -0.53
C CYS A 445 -25.05 -42.44 -1.79
N ILE A 446 -23.85 -41.86 -1.95
CA ILE A 446 -22.96 -42.14 -3.08
C ILE A 446 -22.46 -43.58 -3.03
N THR A 447 -22.02 -44.06 -1.87
CA THR A 447 -21.53 -45.45 -1.73
C THR A 447 -22.64 -46.46 -2.03
N VAL A 448 -23.86 -46.24 -1.54
CA VAL A 448 -25.03 -47.06 -1.89
C VAL A 448 -25.31 -47.03 -3.39
N SER A 449 -25.26 -45.86 -4.04
CA SER A 449 -25.50 -45.72 -5.48
C SER A 449 -24.46 -46.48 -6.31
N LEU A 450 -23.19 -46.45 -5.91
CA LEU A 450 -22.12 -47.22 -6.55
C LEU A 450 -22.31 -48.72 -6.39
N VAL A 451 -22.67 -49.19 -5.19
CA VAL A 451 -22.98 -50.61 -4.93
C VAL A 451 -24.13 -51.09 -5.82
N ILE A 452 -25.21 -50.30 -5.91
CA ILE A 452 -26.33 -50.59 -6.81
C ILE A 452 -25.86 -50.61 -8.27
N GLY A 453 -25.04 -49.66 -8.69
CA GLY A 453 -24.45 -49.63 -10.04
C GLY A 453 -23.66 -50.90 -10.36
N VAL A 454 -22.81 -51.35 -9.44
CA VAL A 454 -22.06 -52.60 -9.58
C VAL A 454 -23.00 -53.81 -9.66
N ALA A 455 -24.05 -53.85 -8.83
CA ALA A 455 -25.04 -54.92 -8.87
C ALA A 455 -25.79 -54.96 -10.22
N VAL A 456 -26.19 -53.80 -10.75
CA VAL A 456 -26.82 -53.68 -12.07
C VAL A 456 -25.89 -54.20 -13.17
N LEU A 457 -24.62 -53.85 -13.13
CA LEU A 457 -23.62 -54.32 -14.09
C LEU A 457 -23.38 -55.83 -14.01
N ARG A 458 -23.37 -56.41 -12.82
CA ARG A 458 -23.24 -57.86 -12.59
C ARG A 458 -24.46 -58.62 -13.09
N LEU A 459 -25.66 -58.09 -12.82
CA LEU A 459 -26.94 -58.74 -13.14
C LEU A 459 -27.45 -58.43 -14.55
N ARG A 460 -26.70 -57.68 -15.38
CA ARG A 460 -27.12 -57.22 -16.73
C ARG A 460 -27.52 -58.34 -17.69
N LYS A 461 -27.01 -59.56 -17.50
CA LYS A 461 -27.33 -60.73 -18.36
C LYS A 461 -28.65 -61.43 -17.99
N THR A 462 -29.26 -61.07 -16.87
CA THR A 462 -30.53 -61.69 -16.44
C THR A 462 -31.69 -61.23 -17.31
N LYS A 463 -32.64 -62.13 -17.61
CA LYS A 463 -33.79 -61.82 -18.50
C LYS A 463 -34.60 -60.62 -18.01
N VAL A 464 -34.73 -60.46 -16.69
CA VAL A 464 -35.44 -59.34 -16.05
C VAL A 464 -34.77 -57.99 -16.39
N MET A 465 -33.44 -57.90 -16.27
CA MET A 465 -32.69 -56.66 -16.52
C MET A 465 -32.58 -56.32 -18.01
N VAL A 466 -32.47 -57.33 -18.88
CA VAL A 466 -32.48 -57.15 -20.33
C VAL A 466 -33.82 -56.60 -20.80
N SER A 467 -34.94 -57.06 -20.23
CA SER A 467 -36.28 -56.54 -20.57
C SER A 467 -36.48 -55.07 -20.17
N GLY A 468 -35.77 -54.59 -19.13
CA GLY A 468 -36.02 -53.29 -18.50
C GLY A 468 -35.10 -52.15 -18.92
N MET A 469 -34.30 -52.30 -19.98
CA MET A 469 -33.26 -51.35 -20.42
C MET A 469 -32.27 -50.98 -19.31
N TRP A 470 -31.44 -51.94 -18.89
CA TRP A 470 -30.41 -51.71 -17.87
C TRP A 470 -29.49 -50.51 -18.15
N VAL A 471 -29.25 -50.16 -19.42
CA VAL A 471 -28.42 -49.00 -19.81
C VAL A 471 -28.99 -47.66 -19.30
N LEU A 472 -30.31 -47.46 -19.37
CA LEU A 472 -30.93 -46.23 -18.83
C LEU A 472 -30.84 -46.18 -17.30
N LEU A 473 -30.94 -47.33 -16.64
CA LEU A 473 -30.81 -47.41 -15.18
C LEU A 473 -29.40 -47.05 -14.73
N GLU A 474 -28.37 -47.50 -15.45
CA GLU A 474 -26.98 -47.12 -15.21
C GLU A 474 -26.76 -45.62 -15.39
N ILE A 475 -27.32 -45.02 -16.44
CA ILE A 475 -27.20 -43.59 -16.70
C ILE A 475 -27.89 -42.75 -15.61
N ILE A 476 -29.05 -43.20 -15.09
CA ILE A 476 -29.71 -42.55 -13.95
C ILE A 476 -28.81 -42.57 -12.71
N LEU A 477 -28.14 -43.70 -12.43
CA LEU A 477 -27.21 -43.80 -11.30
C LEU A 477 -25.99 -42.89 -11.48
N ILE A 478 -25.47 -42.78 -12.70
CA ILE A 478 -24.39 -41.82 -13.01
C ILE A 478 -24.88 -40.38 -12.73
N GLY A 479 -26.04 -39.98 -13.23
CA GLY A 479 -26.60 -38.66 -12.99
C GLY A 479 -26.83 -38.36 -11.50
N ALA A 480 -27.27 -39.36 -10.72
CA ALA A 480 -27.41 -39.23 -9.27
C ALA A 480 -26.06 -38.96 -8.57
N VAL A 481 -24.99 -39.65 -8.98
CA VAL A 481 -23.63 -39.37 -8.48
C VAL A 481 -23.18 -37.95 -8.80
N PHE A 482 -23.48 -37.42 -10.00
CA PHE A 482 -23.18 -36.03 -10.36
C PHE A 482 -23.91 -35.02 -9.47
N LEU A 483 -25.21 -35.24 -9.21
CA LEU A 483 -25.99 -34.38 -8.30
C LEU A 483 -25.43 -34.44 -6.88
N TYR A 484 -25.06 -35.62 -6.40
CA TYR A 484 -24.46 -35.80 -5.09
C TYR A 484 -23.06 -35.18 -4.96
N ALA A 485 -22.29 -35.14 -6.04
CA ALA A 485 -20.99 -34.48 -6.07
C ALA A 485 -21.08 -32.96 -5.86
N THR A 486 -22.21 -32.31 -6.20
CA THR A 486 -22.39 -30.86 -6.00
C THR A 486 -22.24 -30.45 -4.53
N VAL A 487 -22.80 -31.24 -3.61
CA VAL A 487 -22.72 -30.98 -2.15
C VAL A 487 -21.29 -31.12 -1.64
N ILE A 488 -20.51 -32.06 -2.20
CA ILE A 488 -19.08 -32.22 -1.87
C ILE A 488 -18.29 -31.01 -2.35
N ILE A 489 -18.58 -30.50 -3.55
CA ILE A 489 -17.90 -29.33 -4.10
C ILE A 489 -18.19 -28.08 -3.25
N GLN A 490 -19.40 -27.93 -2.70
CA GLN A 490 -19.75 -26.82 -1.79
C GLN A 490 -19.05 -26.86 -0.42
N TYR A 491 -18.48 -28.02 -0.03
CA TYR A 491 -17.76 -28.15 1.23
C TYR A 491 -16.41 -27.44 1.22
N PHE A 492 -15.74 -27.43 0.07
CA PHE A 492 -14.46 -26.75 -0.10
C PHE A 492 -14.63 -25.23 -0.03
N GLU A 493 -13.57 -24.52 0.35
CA GLU A 493 -13.58 -23.05 0.39
C GLU A 493 -13.93 -22.48 -1.00
N PRO A 494 -14.80 -21.46 -1.06
CA PRO A 494 -15.24 -20.90 -2.33
C PRO A 494 -14.05 -20.30 -3.07
N THR A 495 -13.72 -20.88 -4.21
CA THR A 495 -12.74 -20.36 -5.17
C THR A 495 -13.43 -20.09 -6.50
N THR A 496 -12.76 -19.35 -7.38
CA THR A 496 -13.29 -19.06 -8.73
C THR A 496 -13.61 -20.34 -9.51
N THR A 497 -12.79 -21.38 -9.38
CA THR A 497 -13.00 -22.67 -10.06
C THR A 497 -14.16 -23.45 -9.46
N ILE A 498 -14.29 -23.46 -8.12
CA ILE A 498 -15.40 -24.11 -7.41
C ILE A 498 -16.73 -23.45 -7.77
N CYS A 499 -16.79 -22.10 -7.76
CA CYS A 499 -18.01 -21.37 -8.12
C CYS A 499 -18.42 -21.57 -9.59
N LEU A 500 -17.48 -21.86 -10.48
CA LEU A 500 -17.79 -22.25 -11.86
C LEU A 500 -18.21 -23.72 -11.97
N ALA A 501 -17.55 -24.63 -11.25
CA ALA A 501 -17.85 -26.06 -11.32
C ALA A 501 -19.23 -26.41 -10.76
N LEU A 502 -19.69 -25.72 -9.71
CA LEU A 502 -20.95 -26.02 -9.02
C LEU A 502 -22.17 -26.08 -9.96
N PRO A 503 -22.45 -25.05 -10.78
CA PRO A 503 -23.53 -25.11 -11.77
C PRO A 503 -23.36 -26.25 -12.77
N TRP A 504 -22.14 -26.55 -13.25
CA TRP A 504 -21.91 -27.63 -14.21
C TRP A 504 -22.36 -28.99 -13.69
N PHE A 505 -21.95 -29.36 -12.48
CA PHE A 505 -22.33 -30.64 -11.89
C PHE A 505 -23.83 -30.73 -11.62
N ARG A 506 -24.46 -29.62 -11.20
CA ARG A 506 -25.91 -29.55 -10.94
C ARG A 506 -26.72 -29.73 -12.22
N GLU A 507 -26.44 -28.95 -13.25
CA GLU A 507 -27.21 -28.96 -14.50
C GLU A 507 -27.01 -30.26 -15.29
N LEU A 508 -25.77 -30.78 -15.34
CA LEU A 508 -25.50 -32.06 -16.00
C LEU A 508 -26.13 -33.24 -15.25
N GLY A 509 -26.03 -33.26 -13.92
CA GLY A 509 -26.68 -34.28 -13.10
C GLY A 509 -28.20 -34.28 -13.30
N PHE A 510 -28.82 -33.10 -13.30
CA PHE A 510 -30.25 -32.94 -13.53
C PHE A 510 -30.66 -33.44 -14.93
N ALA A 511 -29.98 -32.98 -15.98
CA ALA A 511 -30.27 -33.37 -17.35
C ALA A 511 -30.18 -34.89 -17.57
N VAL A 512 -29.17 -35.54 -16.97
CA VAL A 512 -28.95 -36.99 -17.08
C VAL A 512 -30.05 -37.77 -16.35
N VAL A 513 -30.35 -37.43 -15.10
CA VAL A 513 -31.38 -38.16 -14.32
C VAL A 513 -32.76 -37.98 -14.92
N TYR A 514 -33.19 -36.74 -15.12
CA TYR A 514 -34.55 -36.44 -15.59
C TYR A 514 -34.73 -36.80 -17.07
N GLY A 515 -33.72 -36.58 -17.91
CA GLY A 515 -33.74 -37.00 -19.31
C GLY A 515 -33.91 -38.53 -19.45
N ALA A 516 -33.16 -39.31 -18.68
CA ALA A 516 -33.28 -40.77 -18.71
C ALA A 516 -34.62 -41.27 -18.13
N LEU A 517 -35.16 -40.62 -17.08
CA LEU A 517 -36.49 -40.91 -16.54
C LEU A 517 -37.61 -40.64 -17.56
N ILE A 518 -37.57 -39.49 -18.24
CA ILE A 518 -38.54 -39.12 -19.27
C ILE A 518 -38.52 -40.15 -20.41
N LEU A 519 -37.34 -40.55 -20.88
CA LEU A 519 -37.21 -41.54 -21.94
C LEU A 519 -37.71 -42.94 -21.52
N LYS A 520 -37.52 -43.30 -20.25
CA LYS A 520 -38.05 -44.55 -19.68
C LYS A 520 -39.58 -44.52 -19.64
N VAL A 521 -40.19 -43.39 -19.25
CA VAL A 521 -41.64 -43.19 -19.27
C VAL A 521 -42.17 -43.14 -20.70
N TYR A 522 -41.48 -42.49 -21.63
CA TYR A 522 -41.84 -42.41 -23.04
C TYR A 522 -41.95 -43.80 -23.69
N ARG A 523 -40.97 -44.68 -23.42
CA ARG A 523 -41.04 -46.07 -23.89
C ARG A 523 -42.27 -46.79 -23.33
N LEU A 524 -42.53 -46.64 -22.02
CA LEU A 524 -43.68 -47.27 -21.37
C LEU A 524 -45.00 -46.81 -22.01
N LEU A 525 -45.15 -45.50 -22.27
CA LEU A 525 -46.32 -44.94 -22.94
C LEU A 525 -46.47 -45.43 -24.39
N GLY A 526 -45.36 -45.54 -25.12
CA GLY A 526 -45.35 -46.08 -26.49
C GLY A 526 -45.81 -47.53 -26.58
N GLU A 527 -45.51 -48.35 -25.56
CA GLU A 527 -46.00 -49.74 -25.46
C GLU A 527 -47.51 -49.81 -25.19
N PHE A 528 -48.07 -48.88 -24.39
CA PHE A 528 -49.51 -48.86 -24.07
C PHE A 528 -50.40 -48.29 -25.18
N GLN A 529 -49.89 -47.36 -26.00
CA GLN A 529 -50.67 -46.72 -27.07
C GLN A 529 -50.88 -47.62 -28.31
N SER A 530 -50.24 -48.79 -28.41
CA SER A 530 -50.42 -49.70 -29.55
C SER A 530 -51.72 -50.55 -29.47
N ARG A 531 -52.89 -49.89 -29.47
CA ARG A 531 -54.19 -50.58 -29.66
C ARG A 531 -54.55 -50.82 -31.13
N LYS A 532 -53.70 -50.46 -32.10
CA LYS A 532 -53.79 -50.92 -33.50
C LYS A 532 -52.64 -51.87 -33.81
N ALA A 533 -52.91 -52.89 -34.63
CA ALA A 533 -52.04 -54.04 -34.93
C ALA A 533 -50.62 -53.72 -35.48
N HIS A 534 -50.28 -52.44 -35.66
CA HIS A 534 -48.94 -52.00 -36.06
C HIS A 534 -48.12 -51.56 -34.83
N ARG A 535 -47.34 -52.49 -34.27
CA ARG A 535 -46.43 -52.26 -33.15
C ARG A 535 -45.26 -51.38 -33.60
N VAL A 536 -45.25 -50.11 -33.20
CA VAL A 536 -44.09 -49.23 -33.40
C VAL A 536 -43.01 -49.64 -32.41
N HIS A 537 -42.06 -50.47 -32.86
CA HIS A 537 -40.91 -50.87 -32.06
C HIS A 537 -39.91 -49.70 -31.99
N VAL A 538 -39.96 -48.93 -30.91
CA VAL A 538 -38.95 -47.90 -30.61
C VAL A 538 -37.65 -48.60 -30.25
N ARG A 539 -36.61 -48.36 -31.05
CA ARG A 539 -35.29 -48.98 -30.88
C ARG A 539 -34.52 -48.27 -29.77
N ASP A 540 -33.88 -49.03 -28.89
CA ASP A 540 -33.06 -48.50 -27.77
C ASP A 540 -31.99 -47.49 -28.23
N LYS A 541 -31.43 -47.71 -29.42
CA LYS A 541 -30.43 -46.80 -30.04
C LYS A 541 -31.01 -45.42 -30.32
N ASP A 542 -32.27 -45.32 -30.71
CA ASP A 542 -32.90 -44.03 -31.03
C ASP A 542 -33.25 -43.29 -29.74
N LEU A 543 -33.62 -44.02 -28.68
CA LEU A 543 -33.82 -43.48 -27.34
C LEU A 543 -32.52 -42.87 -26.76
N MET A 544 -31.40 -43.56 -26.94
CA MET A 544 -30.07 -43.05 -26.54
C MET A 544 -29.64 -41.81 -27.31
N LYS A 545 -30.03 -41.67 -28.59
CA LYS A 545 -29.77 -40.45 -29.38
C LYS A 545 -30.52 -39.24 -28.82
N TYR A 546 -31.78 -39.41 -28.41
CA TYR A 546 -32.54 -38.33 -27.78
C TYR A 546 -31.88 -37.88 -26.48
N LEU A 547 -31.42 -38.82 -25.64
CA LEU A 547 -30.70 -38.47 -24.41
C LEU A 547 -29.39 -37.72 -24.70
N CYS A 548 -28.62 -38.19 -25.68
CA CYS A 548 -27.38 -37.55 -26.10
C CYS A 548 -27.64 -36.12 -26.61
N CYS A 549 -28.71 -35.92 -27.38
CA CYS A 549 -29.13 -34.60 -27.84
C CYS A 549 -29.43 -33.65 -26.68
N VAL A 550 -30.20 -34.09 -25.68
CA VAL A 550 -30.49 -33.31 -24.46
C VAL A 550 -29.20 -32.92 -23.73
N ILE A 551 -28.26 -33.85 -23.56
CA ILE A 551 -26.97 -33.58 -22.90
C ILE A 551 -26.13 -32.58 -23.71
N ILE A 552 -26.08 -32.70 -25.04
CA ILE A 552 -25.34 -31.77 -25.92
C ILE A 552 -25.88 -30.35 -25.79
N VAL A 553 -27.20 -30.18 -25.73
CA VAL A 553 -27.83 -28.85 -25.56
C VAL A 553 -27.40 -28.23 -24.23
N VAL A 554 -27.41 -29.00 -23.14
CA VAL A 554 -26.99 -28.53 -21.81
C VAL A 554 -25.50 -28.18 -21.79
N LEU A 555 -24.63 -29.02 -22.36
CA LEU A 555 -23.20 -28.74 -22.49
C LEU A 555 -22.95 -27.44 -23.27
N GLY A 556 -23.67 -27.24 -24.38
CA GLY A 556 -23.57 -26.04 -25.20
C GLY A 556 -23.95 -24.78 -24.42
N TYR A 557 -25.11 -24.79 -23.78
CA TYR A 557 -25.56 -23.67 -22.93
C TYR A 557 -24.58 -23.39 -21.78
N MET A 558 -24.12 -24.41 -21.05
CA MET A 558 -23.19 -24.24 -19.94
C MET A 558 -21.82 -23.71 -20.38
N SER A 559 -21.38 -24.08 -21.59
CA SER A 559 -20.16 -23.51 -22.19
C SER A 559 -20.31 -22.01 -22.46
N VAL A 560 -21.46 -21.58 -23.02
CA VAL A 560 -21.77 -20.17 -23.24
C VAL A 560 -21.80 -19.41 -21.91
N TRP A 561 -22.51 -19.91 -20.91
CA TRP A 561 -22.56 -19.31 -19.58
C TRP A 561 -21.16 -19.15 -18.94
N THR A 562 -20.30 -20.16 -19.08
CA THR A 562 -18.92 -20.12 -18.56
C THR A 562 -18.10 -19.04 -19.27
N THR A 563 -18.19 -18.94 -20.59
CA THR A 563 -17.46 -17.92 -21.35
C THR A 563 -17.88 -16.51 -20.97
N VAL A 564 -19.19 -16.26 -20.85
CA VAL A 564 -19.74 -14.97 -20.42
C VAL A 564 -19.28 -14.63 -19.00
N THR A 565 -19.27 -15.61 -18.10
CA THR A 565 -18.86 -15.39 -16.71
C THR A 565 -17.36 -15.10 -16.59
N LEU A 566 -16.53 -15.81 -17.35
CA LEU A 566 -15.09 -15.55 -17.41
C LEU A 566 -14.78 -14.15 -17.96
N ASP A 567 -15.56 -13.67 -18.92
CA ASP A 567 -15.40 -12.34 -19.48
C ASP A 567 -15.70 -11.25 -18.43
N HIS A 568 -16.81 -11.41 -17.69
CA HIS A 568 -17.14 -10.52 -16.58
C HIS A 568 -16.06 -10.49 -15.48
N ILE A 569 -15.40 -11.62 -15.21
CA ILE A 569 -14.28 -11.70 -14.26
C ILE A 569 -13.08 -10.89 -14.77
N ARG A 570 -12.80 -10.91 -16.07
CA ARG A 570 -11.73 -10.11 -16.69
C ARG A 570 -12.01 -8.62 -16.64
N GLU A 571 -13.28 -8.22 -16.73
CA GLU A 571 -13.73 -6.82 -16.57
C GLU A 571 -13.70 -6.32 -15.12
N GLY A 572 -13.25 -7.14 -14.16
CA GLY A 572 -13.09 -6.75 -12.76
C GLY A 572 -14.32 -7.02 -11.88
N LYS A 573 -15.36 -7.72 -12.38
CA LYS A 573 -16.48 -8.17 -11.54
C LYS A 573 -16.10 -9.44 -10.79
N THR A 574 -16.33 -9.48 -9.47
CA THR A 574 -16.07 -10.67 -8.66
C THR A 574 -17.24 -11.66 -8.71
N ILE A 575 -16.91 -12.95 -8.86
CA ILE A 575 -17.86 -14.08 -8.71
C ILE A 575 -17.99 -14.53 -7.25
N LEU A 576 -17.12 -14.02 -6.37
CA LEU A 576 -17.25 -14.18 -4.94
C LEU A 576 -17.97 -12.97 -4.35
N ASP A 577 -18.82 -13.25 -3.37
CA ASP A 577 -19.50 -12.25 -2.56
C ASP A 577 -19.12 -12.44 -1.09
N THR A 578 -19.11 -11.34 -0.35
CA THR A 578 -18.78 -11.33 1.09
C THR A 578 -20.06 -11.12 1.88
N GLY A 579 -20.53 -12.17 2.55
CA GLY A 579 -21.61 -12.08 3.51
C GLY A 579 -21.10 -11.66 4.88
N VAL A 580 -22.01 -11.14 5.71
CA VAL A 580 -21.73 -10.73 7.09
C VAL A 580 -22.70 -11.45 8.04
N THR A 581 -22.21 -11.99 9.15
CA THR A 581 -23.07 -12.62 10.16
C THR A 581 -23.83 -11.54 10.94
N PRO A 582 -25.14 -11.72 11.21
CA PRO A 582 -25.95 -10.69 11.88
C PRO A 582 -25.58 -10.42 13.34
N GLU A 583 -24.98 -11.41 14.01
CA GLU A 583 -24.73 -11.38 15.46
C GLU A 583 -23.35 -10.81 15.77
N ASP A 584 -22.31 -11.26 15.05
CA ASP A 584 -20.91 -10.93 15.35
C ASP A 584 -20.21 -10.08 14.28
N ASN A 585 -20.93 -9.66 13.22
CA ASN A 585 -20.38 -8.93 12.06
C ASN A 585 -19.17 -9.61 11.40
N LEU A 586 -19.10 -10.95 11.46
CA LEU A 586 -18.01 -11.73 10.88
C LEU A 586 -18.23 -11.88 9.38
N LYS A 587 -17.17 -11.69 8.60
CA LYS A 587 -17.20 -11.85 7.15
C LYS A 587 -17.09 -13.32 6.76
N TYR A 588 -17.81 -13.73 5.73
CA TYR A 588 -17.66 -15.05 5.12
C TYR A 588 -17.79 -14.94 3.60
N LEU A 589 -17.06 -15.78 2.88
CA LEU A 589 -17.09 -15.83 1.43
C LEU A 589 -18.17 -16.80 0.95
N VAL A 590 -18.90 -16.40 -0.08
CA VAL A 590 -19.87 -17.25 -0.79
C VAL A 590 -19.75 -17.04 -2.31
N CYS A 591 -20.18 -18.02 -3.09
CA CYS A 591 -20.33 -17.83 -4.53
C CYS A 591 -21.52 -16.88 -4.78
N LYS A 592 -21.27 -15.82 -5.55
CA LYS A 592 -22.26 -14.80 -5.88
C LYS A 592 -23.33 -15.40 -6.77
N SER A 593 -24.59 -15.29 -6.35
CA SER A 593 -25.70 -15.70 -7.21
C SER A 593 -25.85 -14.72 -8.38
N GLY A 594 -25.80 -15.25 -9.60
CA GLY A 594 -25.96 -14.47 -10.83
C GLY A 594 -27.43 -14.31 -11.22
N TRP A 595 -27.74 -13.30 -12.04
CA TRP A 595 -29.08 -13.15 -12.62
C TRP A 595 -29.53 -14.41 -13.39
N TRP A 596 -28.58 -15.13 -14.00
CA TRP A 596 -28.85 -16.40 -14.67
C TRP A 596 -29.37 -17.48 -13.72
N GLU A 597 -28.89 -17.55 -12.48
CA GLU A 597 -29.45 -18.50 -11.50
C GLU A 597 -30.87 -18.11 -11.13
N TYR A 598 -31.15 -16.81 -10.99
CA TYR A 598 -32.52 -16.33 -10.78
C TYR A 598 -33.47 -16.74 -11.92
N VAL A 599 -33.02 -16.66 -13.17
CA VAL A 599 -33.82 -17.06 -14.35
C VAL A 599 -34.03 -18.57 -14.44
N ILE A 600 -33.10 -19.37 -13.95
CA ILE A 600 -33.21 -20.84 -13.93
C ILE A 600 -34.08 -21.31 -12.74
N GLU A 601 -34.06 -20.55 -11.63
CA GLU A 601 -34.78 -20.88 -10.39
C GLU A 601 -36.20 -20.29 -10.32
N SER A 602 -36.52 -19.28 -11.14
CA SER A 602 -37.86 -18.68 -11.30
C SER A 602 -38.72 -19.46 -12.30
#